data_AF-A0A2D9Q7X9-F1
#
_entry.id   AF-A0A2D9Q7X9-F1
#
_cell.length_a   1.000
_cell.length_b   1.000
_cell.length_c   1.000
_cell.angle_alpha   90.00
_cell.angle_beta   90.00
_cell.angle_gamma   90.00
#
_symmetry.space_group_name_H-M   'P 1'
#
loop_
_entity.id
_entity.type
_entity.pdbx_description
1 polymer ?
#
loop_
_entity_poly.entity_id
_entity_poly.type
_entity_poly.pdbx_seq_one_letter_code
_entity_poly.pdbx_strand_id
1 'polypeptide(L)'
;MTEGNFVDYVKIHVTSGKGGQGSRHMRREKYIPKGGPDGGDGGRGGHVIVKANKNLWTLYHLKFKRHFKAEHGGAGSKQTSTGADGADVYIEVPLGTVIRDKETEEILFELTEDGEEKVVAKGGRGGLGNAHFKSSTNQTPRYAQPGEEGEEVDIILELKILADVGLVGFPNAGKSTLLSVITAAKPKIANYEFTTLKPNLGIVEYRDFKTFVVADIPGIIEGAAEGKGIGHRFLRHIERNSTLLFLIPADAPDIKEQYEILVDELRRYNPQLLDKERLVAISKSDMLDDELKSEMKKILDKEFKNIPYLFISSVAHQGLTELKDKLWAMLN
;
A
#
# COMPACT_ATOMS: atom_id res chain seq x y z
N MET A 1 -3.00 -24.01 -10.93
CA MET A 1 -1.87 -23.08 -11.05
C MET A 1 -2.47 -21.67 -11.09
N THR A 2 -2.55 -21.00 -9.94
CA THR A 2 -3.30 -19.75 -9.74
C THR A 2 -2.34 -18.63 -9.39
N GLU A 3 -1.71 -18.05 -10.41
CA GLU A 3 -0.88 -16.85 -10.27
C GLU A 3 -1.78 -15.62 -10.17
N GLY A 4 -2.26 -15.34 -8.97
CA GLY A 4 -2.98 -14.11 -8.68
C GLY A 4 -1.99 -12.98 -8.37
N ASN A 5 -1.95 -11.95 -9.22
CA ASN A 5 -1.16 -10.71 -9.11
C ASN A 5 -1.60 -9.76 -7.97
N PHE A 6 -2.39 -10.25 -7.01
CA PHE A 6 -2.84 -9.48 -5.85
C PHE A 6 -2.48 -10.24 -4.59
N VAL A 7 -1.67 -9.60 -3.75
CA VAL A 7 -1.38 -10.05 -2.40
C VAL A 7 -1.55 -8.85 -1.48
N ASP A 8 -2.48 -9.00 -0.55
CA ASP A 8 -2.88 -8.07 0.50
C ASP A 8 -2.32 -8.49 1.86
N TYR A 9 -1.88 -9.74 1.97
CA TYR A 9 -1.37 -10.33 3.19
C TYR A 9 -0.05 -11.04 2.92
N VAL A 10 1.03 -10.60 3.58
CA VAL A 10 2.35 -11.21 3.47
C VAL A 10 2.97 -11.38 4.85
N LYS A 11 3.49 -12.58 5.11
CA LYS A 11 4.38 -12.83 6.25
C LYS A 11 5.82 -12.70 5.78
N ILE A 12 6.58 -11.84 6.45
CA ILE A 12 8.01 -11.68 6.18
C ILE A 12 8.81 -11.82 7.47
N HIS A 13 10.02 -12.33 7.32
CA HIS A 13 11.00 -12.46 8.39
C HIS A 13 12.05 -11.37 8.21
N VAL A 14 12.28 -10.62 9.28
CA VAL A 14 13.13 -9.44 9.29
C VAL A 14 14.26 -9.64 10.30
N THR A 15 15.50 -9.48 9.84
CA THR A 15 16.71 -9.53 10.67
C THR A 15 17.47 -8.23 10.53
N SER A 16 17.67 -7.52 11.63
CA SER A 16 18.54 -6.34 11.65
C SER A 16 20.01 -6.71 11.77
N GLY A 17 20.89 -5.74 11.53
CA GLY A 17 22.32 -5.94 11.65
C GLY A 17 22.75 -6.04 13.11
N LYS A 18 23.67 -6.97 13.42
CA LYS A 18 24.42 -6.97 14.67
C LYS A 18 25.37 -5.76 14.73
N GLY A 19 25.57 -5.20 15.92
CA GLY A 19 26.59 -4.18 16.16
C GLY A 19 28.01 -4.72 16.05
N GLY A 20 28.92 -3.92 15.53
CA GLY A 20 30.34 -4.26 15.47
C GLY A 20 30.95 -4.37 16.88
N GLN A 21 31.95 -5.22 17.04
CA GLN A 21 32.68 -5.31 18.31
C GLN A 21 33.68 -4.16 18.48
N GLY A 22 33.84 -3.67 19.70
CA GLY A 22 34.90 -2.73 20.05
C GLY A 22 36.29 -3.39 20.04
N SER A 23 37.32 -2.62 19.70
CA SER A 23 38.69 -3.13 19.64
C SER A 23 39.42 -3.03 20.97
N ARG A 24 40.25 -4.05 21.27
CA ARG A 24 41.14 -4.09 22.44
C ARG A 24 42.58 -3.69 22.11
N HIS A 25 42.78 -3.02 20.96
CA HIS A 25 44.11 -2.72 20.45
C HIS A 25 44.90 -1.81 21.40
N MET A 26 46.21 -2.01 21.41
CA MET A 26 47.16 -1.22 22.20
C MET A 26 48.22 -0.68 21.26
N ARG A 27 48.54 0.61 21.42
CA ARG A 27 49.46 1.29 20.52
C ARG A 27 50.86 0.67 20.62
N ARG A 28 51.45 0.34 19.48
CA ARG A 28 52.82 -0.23 19.40
C ARG A 28 53.67 0.62 18.49
N GLU A 29 54.73 1.21 19.04
CA GLU A 29 55.69 2.04 18.31
C GLU A 29 57.11 1.64 18.71
N LYS A 30 58.05 1.70 17.76
CA LYS A 30 59.43 1.20 17.93
C LYS A 30 60.18 1.82 19.12
N TYR A 31 59.85 3.06 19.48
CA TYR A 31 60.52 3.82 20.55
C TYR A 31 59.66 4.01 21.81
N ILE A 32 58.47 3.40 21.87
CA ILE A 32 57.55 3.54 23.01
C ILE A 32 57.33 2.15 23.63
N PRO A 33 57.92 1.86 24.81
CA PRO A 33 57.84 0.53 25.43
C PRO A 33 56.41 0.08 25.78
N LYS A 34 55.53 1.03 26.15
CA LYS A 34 54.12 0.77 26.51
C LYS A 34 53.23 1.89 25.96
N GLY A 35 52.64 1.66 24.79
CA GLY A 35 51.61 2.55 24.26
C GLY A 35 50.30 2.42 25.04
N GLY A 36 49.51 3.51 25.03
CA GLY A 36 48.18 3.51 25.61
C GLY A 36 47.16 2.71 24.79
N PRO A 37 45.92 2.56 25.30
CA PRO A 37 44.83 1.96 24.54
C PRO A 37 44.50 2.83 23.31
N ASP A 38 44.35 2.19 22.16
CA ASP A 38 44.01 2.82 20.88
C ASP A 38 43.05 1.97 20.06
N GLY A 39 42.24 1.14 20.71
CA GLY A 39 41.14 0.42 20.06
C GLY A 39 39.96 1.36 19.80
N GLY A 40 39.49 1.41 18.56
CA GLY A 40 38.27 2.10 18.16
C GLY A 40 36.99 1.29 18.48
N ASP A 41 35.85 1.95 18.31
CA ASP A 41 34.53 1.38 18.58
C ASP A 41 34.00 0.57 17.39
N GLY A 42 33.04 -0.31 17.64
CA GLY A 42 32.29 -0.95 16.58
C GLY A 42 31.26 -0.01 15.96
N GLY A 43 30.97 -0.21 14.67
CA GLY A 43 29.87 0.47 13.99
C GLY A 43 28.50 -0.10 14.40
N ARG A 44 27.44 0.66 14.18
CA ARG A 44 26.06 0.22 14.39
C ARG A 44 25.67 -0.82 13.34
N GLY A 45 24.85 -1.79 13.70
CA GLY A 45 24.16 -2.61 12.72
C GLY A 45 23.15 -1.81 11.89
N GLY A 46 22.87 -2.26 10.68
CA GLY A 46 21.83 -1.68 9.85
C GLY A 46 20.42 -1.97 10.41
N HIS A 47 19.52 -1.01 10.27
CA HIS A 47 18.10 -1.14 10.59
C HIS A 47 17.35 -1.81 9.45
N VAL A 48 16.20 -2.40 9.77
CA VAL A 48 15.19 -2.71 8.75
C VAL A 48 14.01 -1.77 8.90
N ILE A 49 13.74 -1.05 7.82
CA ILE A 49 12.83 0.08 7.77
C ILE A 49 11.74 -0.24 6.75
N VAL A 50 10.48 -0.07 7.14
CA VAL A 50 9.37 -0.11 6.18
C VAL A 50 9.09 1.31 5.75
N LYS A 51 8.99 1.50 4.43
CA LYS A 51 8.75 2.79 3.79
C LYS A 51 7.47 2.75 2.98
N ALA A 52 6.61 3.73 3.21
CA ALA A 52 5.39 3.89 2.44
C ALA A 52 5.72 4.47 1.05
N ASN A 53 5.19 3.87 -0.01
CA ASN A 53 5.36 4.33 -1.39
C ASN A 53 3.99 4.37 -2.09
N LYS A 54 3.53 5.57 -2.46
CA LYS A 54 2.26 5.77 -3.17
C LYS A 54 2.18 5.09 -4.54
N ASN A 55 3.31 4.77 -5.16
CA ASN A 55 3.33 4.11 -6.46
C ASN A 55 3.11 2.59 -6.35
N LEU A 56 3.16 2.03 -5.13
CA LEU A 56 2.90 0.62 -4.86
C LEU A 56 1.45 0.45 -4.44
N TRP A 57 0.78 -0.53 -5.04
CA TRP A 57 -0.65 -0.79 -4.85
C TRP A 57 -0.94 -2.15 -4.22
N THR A 58 0.02 -3.07 -4.27
CA THR A 58 -0.10 -4.43 -3.72
C THR A 58 1.19 -4.83 -3.01
N LEU A 59 1.12 -5.85 -2.14
CA LEU A 59 2.28 -6.48 -1.52
C LEU A 59 2.84 -7.64 -2.38
N TYR A 60 2.45 -7.72 -3.66
CA TYR A 60 2.79 -8.85 -4.52
C TYR A 60 4.32 -9.04 -4.69
N HIS A 61 5.09 -7.96 -4.78
CA HIS A 61 6.55 -8.04 -4.88
C HIS A 61 7.21 -8.70 -3.65
N LEU A 62 6.56 -8.60 -2.48
CA LEU A 62 7.04 -9.21 -1.24
C LEU A 62 6.65 -10.69 -1.11
N LYS A 63 5.77 -11.20 -1.97
CA LYS A 63 5.34 -12.61 -1.96
C LYS A 63 6.52 -13.58 -2.13
N PHE A 64 7.45 -13.22 -3.02
CA PHE A 64 8.61 -14.03 -3.39
C PHE A 64 9.83 -13.72 -2.52
N LYS A 65 9.97 -12.47 -2.04
CA LYS A 65 11.06 -12.05 -1.16
C LYS A 65 10.55 -11.93 0.28
N ARG A 66 10.68 -13.03 1.04
CA ARG A 66 10.17 -13.12 2.42
C ARG A 66 11.21 -12.86 3.51
N HIS A 67 12.49 -12.80 3.17
CA HIS A 67 13.58 -12.59 4.13
C HIS A 67 14.29 -11.28 3.81
N PHE A 68 14.37 -10.41 4.81
CA PHE A 68 15.09 -9.14 4.73
C PHE A 68 16.14 -9.11 5.84
N LYS A 69 17.40 -8.93 5.45
CA LYS A 69 18.54 -8.90 6.37
C LYS A 69 19.36 -7.65 6.15
N ALA A 70 19.48 -6.83 7.18
CA ALA A 70 20.36 -5.66 7.16
C ALA A 70 21.82 -6.04 7.41
N GLU A 71 22.75 -5.18 7.00
CA GLU A 71 24.17 -5.44 7.12
C GLU A 71 24.65 -5.27 8.57
N HIS A 72 25.65 -6.05 8.97
CA HIS A 72 26.26 -5.93 10.30
C HIS A 72 27.20 -4.73 10.37
N GLY A 73 27.34 -4.15 11.56
CA GLY A 73 28.32 -3.11 11.83
C GLY A 73 29.75 -3.67 11.77
N GLY A 74 30.67 -2.88 11.21
CA GLY A 74 32.09 -3.20 11.16
C GLY A 74 32.72 -3.20 12.55
N ALA A 75 33.72 -4.05 12.76
CA ALA A 75 34.48 -4.06 14.00
C ALA A 75 35.37 -2.81 14.10
N GLY A 76 35.54 -2.30 15.33
CA GLY A 76 36.55 -1.29 15.61
C GLY A 76 37.95 -1.83 15.34
N SER A 77 38.88 -0.94 15.00
CA SER A 77 40.25 -1.34 14.68
C SER A 77 41.28 -0.52 15.47
N LYS A 78 42.54 -0.55 15.04
CA LYS A 78 43.67 0.15 15.68
C LYS A 78 43.54 1.66 15.51
N GLN A 79 44.36 2.43 16.24
CA GLN A 79 44.45 3.89 16.09
C GLN A 79 43.10 4.60 16.27
N THR A 80 42.28 4.14 17.20
CA THR A 80 40.94 4.69 17.50
C THR A 80 40.01 4.73 16.29
N SER A 81 40.24 3.87 15.28
CA SER A 81 39.40 3.78 14.09
C SER A 81 38.11 3.04 14.41
N THR A 82 36.99 3.75 14.37
CA THR A 82 35.64 3.21 14.50
C THR A 82 35.27 2.38 13.27
N GLY A 83 34.56 1.28 13.47
CA GLY A 83 34.03 0.46 12.38
C GLY A 83 32.90 1.17 11.62
N ALA A 84 32.71 0.83 10.34
CA ALA A 84 31.63 1.38 9.53
C ALA A 84 30.26 0.90 10.04
N ASP A 85 29.25 1.75 9.92
CA ASP A 85 27.86 1.35 10.17
C ASP A 85 27.38 0.42 9.05
N GLY A 86 26.58 -0.58 9.41
CA GLY A 86 25.95 -1.47 8.44
C GLY A 86 24.87 -0.74 7.64
N ALA A 87 24.74 -1.09 6.36
CA ALA A 87 23.67 -0.59 5.50
C ALA A 87 22.27 -0.99 5.99
N ASP A 88 21.37 0.00 6.06
CA ASP A 88 19.96 -0.18 6.36
C ASP A 88 19.23 -0.83 5.17
N VAL A 89 18.16 -1.58 5.45
CA VAL A 89 17.31 -2.21 4.42
C VAL A 89 15.94 -1.61 4.44
N TYR A 90 15.50 -1.15 3.27
CA TYR A 90 14.17 -0.58 3.07
C TYR A 90 13.22 -1.62 2.46
N ILE A 91 12.05 -1.73 3.06
CA ILE A 91 10.93 -2.55 2.59
C ILE A 91 9.83 -1.60 2.16
N GLU A 92 9.67 -1.42 0.85
CA GLU A 92 8.62 -0.56 0.33
C GLU A 92 7.26 -1.25 0.37
N VAL A 93 6.26 -0.55 0.89
CA VAL A 93 4.87 -1.03 0.99
C VAL A 93 3.88 0.04 0.50
N PRO A 94 2.70 -0.36 0.01
CA PRO A 94 1.61 0.56 -0.30
C PRO A 94 1.15 1.38 0.90
N LEU A 95 0.49 2.51 0.62
CA LEU A 95 -0.20 3.31 1.63
C LEU A 95 -1.35 2.49 2.27
N GLY A 96 -1.56 2.67 3.57
CA GLY A 96 -2.57 1.92 4.33
C GLY A 96 -2.13 0.51 4.72
N THR A 97 -0.86 0.17 4.55
CA THR A 97 -0.30 -1.09 5.07
C THR A 97 -0.20 -1.02 6.59
N VAL A 98 -0.81 -2.01 7.24
CA VAL A 98 -0.73 -2.26 8.67
C VAL A 98 0.34 -3.31 8.92
N ILE A 99 1.28 -3.00 9.81
CA ILE A 99 2.32 -3.92 10.23
C ILE A 99 1.90 -4.50 11.58
N ARG A 100 1.85 -5.82 11.67
CA ARG A 100 1.57 -6.56 12.91
C ARG A 100 2.73 -7.46 13.27
N ASP A 101 2.92 -7.68 14.55
CA ASP A 101 3.76 -8.76 15.03
C ASP A 101 3.09 -10.12 14.75
N LYS A 102 3.85 -11.11 14.27
CA LYS A 102 3.29 -12.44 13.96
C LYS A 102 2.97 -13.26 15.20
N GLU A 103 3.71 -13.07 16.30
CA GLU A 103 3.53 -13.84 17.53
C GLU A 103 2.41 -13.27 18.39
N THR A 104 2.35 -11.94 18.55
CA THR A 104 1.35 -11.30 19.42
C THR A 104 0.09 -10.85 18.69
N GLU A 105 0.11 -10.79 17.35
CA GLU A 105 -0.93 -10.20 16.48
C GLU A 105 -1.24 -8.71 16.76
N GLU A 106 -0.45 -8.07 17.63
CA GLU A 106 -0.57 -6.66 17.95
C GLU A 106 -0.17 -5.80 16.76
N ILE A 107 -0.90 -4.70 16.57
CA ILE A 107 -0.61 -3.72 15.53
C ILE A 107 0.57 -2.87 16.01
N LEU A 108 1.71 -2.98 15.33
CA LEU A 108 2.91 -2.19 15.63
C LEU A 108 2.70 -0.75 15.17
N PHE A 109 2.33 -0.58 13.89
CA PHE A 109 2.05 0.71 13.28
C PHE A 109 1.33 0.55 11.93
N GLU A 110 0.73 1.64 11.45
CA GLU A 110 0.15 1.77 10.12
C GLU A 110 0.86 2.90 9.39
N LEU A 111 1.16 2.69 8.11
CA LEU A 111 1.76 3.70 7.24
C LEU A 111 0.66 4.36 6.40
N THR A 112 0.52 5.68 6.52
CA THR A 112 -0.61 6.40 5.92
C THR A 112 -0.20 7.50 4.95
N GLU A 113 1.02 8.01 5.08
CA GLU A 113 1.53 9.11 4.26
C GLU A 113 2.65 8.62 3.31
N ASP A 114 2.76 9.24 2.13
CA ASP A 114 3.81 8.89 1.16
C ASP A 114 5.20 9.25 1.70
N GLY A 115 6.14 8.31 1.62
CA GLY A 115 7.49 8.47 2.14
C GLY A 115 7.61 8.32 3.65
N GLU A 116 6.54 7.98 4.38
CA GLU A 116 6.61 7.68 5.81
C GLU A 116 7.52 6.47 6.06
N GLU A 117 8.46 6.60 7.00
CA GLU A 117 9.46 5.57 7.33
C GLU A 117 9.32 5.15 8.80
N LYS A 118 9.21 3.83 9.04
CA LYS A 118 9.15 3.24 10.38
C LYS A 118 10.14 2.11 10.51
N VAL A 119 10.92 2.11 11.59
CA VAL A 119 11.86 1.03 11.90
C VAL A 119 11.08 -0.16 12.47
N VAL A 120 11.19 -1.31 11.82
CA VAL A 120 10.60 -2.57 12.29
C VAL A 120 11.56 -3.31 13.22
N ALA A 121 12.84 -3.36 12.83
CA ALA A 121 13.88 -4.05 13.60
C ALA A 121 15.09 -3.13 13.70
N LYS A 122 15.48 -2.81 14.93
CA LYS A 122 16.61 -1.92 15.21
C LYS A 122 17.93 -2.69 15.13
N GLY A 123 18.89 -2.12 14.41
CA GLY A 123 20.25 -2.61 14.38
C GLY A 123 20.92 -2.52 15.75
N GLY A 124 21.67 -3.56 16.10
CA GLY A 124 22.42 -3.65 17.34
C GLY A 124 23.44 -2.52 17.46
N ARG A 125 23.61 -2.00 18.68
CA ARG A 125 24.56 -0.93 18.95
C ARG A 125 26.00 -1.45 18.86
N GLY A 126 26.88 -0.61 18.30
CA GLY A 126 28.31 -0.89 18.26
C GLY A 126 28.92 -0.95 19.67
N GLY A 127 29.85 -1.88 19.86
CA GLY A 127 30.57 -2.05 21.12
C GLY A 127 31.67 -1.02 21.28
N LEU A 128 31.82 -0.49 22.50
CA LEU A 128 32.89 0.45 22.84
C LEU A 128 34.27 -0.23 22.86
N GLY A 129 35.25 0.41 22.22
CA GLY A 129 36.65 0.03 22.24
C GLY A 129 37.30 0.28 23.60
N ASN A 130 38.50 -0.24 23.80
CA ASN A 130 39.21 -0.08 25.07
C ASN A 130 39.60 1.39 25.35
N ALA A 131 39.76 2.22 24.32
CA ALA A 131 40.07 3.64 24.48
C ALA A 131 38.98 4.38 25.28
N HIS A 132 37.71 4.00 25.14
CA HIS A 132 36.58 4.56 25.87
C HIS A 132 36.61 4.31 27.38
N PHE A 133 37.24 3.21 27.82
CA PHE A 133 37.30 2.83 29.24
C PHE A 133 38.53 3.40 29.97
N LYS A 134 39.33 4.23 29.30
CA LYS A 134 40.52 4.83 29.88
C LYS A 134 40.11 5.89 30.92
N SER A 135 40.59 5.76 32.14
CA SER A 135 40.39 6.75 33.21
C SER A 135 41.68 7.00 33.98
N SER A 136 41.68 7.98 34.89
CA SER A 136 42.82 8.28 35.76
C SER A 136 43.30 7.04 36.54
N THR A 137 42.37 6.18 36.96
CA THR A 137 42.60 4.93 37.69
C THR A 137 42.74 3.71 36.78
N ASN A 138 42.18 3.73 35.56
CA ASN A 138 42.25 2.64 34.58
C ASN A 138 42.99 3.10 33.32
N GLN A 139 44.32 3.20 33.39
CA GLN A 139 45.14 3.77 32.32
C GLN A 139 45.36 2.84 31.13
N THR A 140 45.21 1.53 31.31
CA THR A 140 45.51 0.52 30.28
C THR A 140 44.40 -0.54 30.22
N PRO A 141 43.13 -0.14 29.98
CA PRO A 141 42.02 -1.07 29.85
C PRO A 141 42.31 -2.11 28.79
N ARG A 142 42.33 -3.37 29.20
CA ARG A 142 42.57 -4.49 28.30
C ARG A 142 41.31 -5.11 27.78
N TYR A 143 40.12 -4.54 28.00
CA TYR A 143 38.84 -5.09 27.57
C TYR A 143 38.11 -4.10 26.65
N ALA A 144 37.18 -4.63 25.85
CA ALA A 144 36.30 -3.85 25.00
C ALA A 144 34.90 -4.48 25.10
N GLN A 145 33.88 -3.70 24.79
CA GLN A 145 32.51 -4.16 24.78
C GLN A 145 32.22 -4.87 23.45
N PRO A 146 31.57 -6.05 23.47
CA PRO A 146 31.03 -6.64 22.24
C PRO A 146 29.91 -5.73 21.69
N GLY A 147 29.64 -5.83 20.38
CA GLY A 147 28.44 -5.21 19.82
C GLY A 147 27.20 -5.95 20.28
N GLU A 148 26.08 -5.21 20.39
CA GLU A 148 24.78 -5.80 20.71
C GLU A 148 24.27 -6.63 19.53
N GLU A 149 23.54 -7.70 19.83
CA GLU A 149 22.88 -8.51 18.81
C GLU A 149 21.81 -7.68 18.09
N GLY A 150 21.54 -8.03 16.83
CA GLY A 150 20.41 -7.47 16.10
C GLY A 150 19.10 -8.10 16.57
N GLU A 151 18.00 -7.40 16.34
CA GLU A 151 16.63 -7.91 16.48
C GLU A 151 16.26 -8.80 15.28
N GLU A 152 15.62 -9.94 15.57
CA GLU A 152 14.95 -10.81 14.62
C GLU A 152 13.45 -10.83 14.93
N VAL A 153 12.63 -10.42 13.97
CA VAL A 153 11.18 -10.30 14.15
C VAL A 153 10.47 -10.85 12.92
N ASP A 154 9.47 -11.68 13.16
CA ASP A 154 8.50 -12.06 12.14
C ASP A 154 7.35 -11.06 12.14
N ILE A 155 7.11 -10.40 11.01
CA ILE A 155 6.00 -9.46 10.87
C ILE A 155 5.01 -9.88 9.80
N ILE A 156 3.77 -9.46 9.99
CA ILE A 156 2.68 -9.60 9.06
C ILE A 156 2.37 -8.22 8.48
N LEU A 157 2.43 -8.13 7.16
CA LEU A 157 1.99 -6.98 6.40
C LEU A 157 0.57 -7.25 5.92
N GLU A 158 -0.36 -6.42 6.36
CA GLU A 158 -1.76 -6.46 5.96
C GLU A 158 -2.12 -5.13 5.32
N LEU A 159 -2.37 -5.15 4.01
CA LEU A 159 -2.88 -3.99 3.30
C LEU A 159 -4.37 -3.84 3.65
N LYS A 160 -4.74 -2.76 4.34
CA LYS A 160 -6.15 -2.39 4.44
C LYS A 160 -6.62 -2.00 3.04
N ILE A 161 -7.28 -2.93 2.37
CA ILE A 161 -7.67 -2.79 0.96
C ILE A 161 -8.54 -1.54 0.81
N LEU A 162 -8.03 -0.64 -0.02
CA LEU A 162 -8.73 0.50 -0.56
C LEU A 162 -9.03 0.14 -2.01
N ALA A 163 -10.28 0.29 -2.42
CA ALA A 163 -10.55 0.33 -3.85
C ALA A 163 -10.24 1.74 -4.30
N ASP A 164 -9.44 1.92 -5.34
CA ASP A 164 -9.16 3.25 -5.86
C ASP A 164 -10.42 3.82 -6.54
N VAL A 165 -11.14 2.93 -7.23
CA VAL A 165 -12.39 3.24 -7.93
C VAL A 165 -13.54 2.37 -7.42
N GLY A 166 -14.63 3.01 -6.99
CA GLY A 166 -15.88 2.31 -6.66
C GLY A 166 -16.87 2.33 -7.82
N LEU A 167 -17.30 1.16 -8.30
CA LEU A 167 -18.39 1.05 -9.27
C LEU A 167 -19.74 1.18 -8.56
N VAL A 168 -20.55 2.13 -9.00
CA VAL A 168 -21.90 2.37 -8.51
C VAL A 168 -22.85 2.31 -9.69
N GLY A 169 -23.99 1.63 -9.57
CA GLY A 169 -24.93 1.46 -10.67
C GLY A 169 -25.87 0.29 -10.42
N PHE A 170 -27.02 0.31 -11.10
CA PHE A 170 -28.04 -0.72 -10.99
C PHE A 170 -27.50 -2.14 -11.30
N PRO A 171 -28.12 -3.22 -10.79
CA PRO A 171 -27.66 -4.59 -11.04
C PRO A 171 -27.48 -4.91 -12.54
N ASN A 172 -28.34 -4.34 -13.40
CA ASN A 172 -28.34 -4.55 -14.85
C ASN A 172 -27.52 -3.51 -15.64
N ALA A 173 -26.78 -2.62 -14.96
CA ALA A 173 -25.95 -1.62 -15.62
C ALA A 173 -24.70 -2.22 -16.29
N GLY A 174 -24.37 -3.48 -15.99
CA GLY A 174 -23.20 -4.17 -16.54
C GLY A 174 -21.92 -4.02 -15.72
N LYS A 175 -22.03 -3.78 -14.39
CA LYS A 175 -20.87 -3.57 -13.50
C LYS A 175 -19.92 -4.75 -13.49
N SER A 176 -20.43 -5.96 -13.27
CA SER A 176 -19.62 -7.18 -13.28
C SER A 176 -18.97 -7.44 -14.64
N THR A 177 -19.66 -7.10 -15.73
CA THR A 177 -19.16 -7.21 -17.10
C THR A 177 -18.06 -6.20 -17.38
N LEU A 178 -18.23 -4.95 -16.93
CA LEU A 178 -17.19 -3.94 -17.04
C LEU A 178 -15.96 -4.37 -16.25
N LEU A 179 -16.15 -4.77 -14.99
CA LEU A 179 -15.07 -5.22 -14.11
C LEU A 179 -14.28 -6.36 -14.74
N SER A 180 -14.95 -7.41 -15.24
CA SER A 180 -14.25 -8.55 -15.85
C SER A 180 -13.45 -8.19 -17.09
N VAL A 181 -13.89 -7.19 -17.87
CA VAL A 181 -13.24 -6.78 -19.12
C VAL A 181 -12.07 -5.84 -18.88
N ILE A 182 -12.15 -4.92 -17.91
CA ILE A 182 -11.08 -3.95 -17.67
C ILE A 182 -9.91 -4.53 -16.87
N THR A 183 -10.13 -5.64 -16.18
CA THR A 183 -9.16 -6.27 -15.28
C THR A 183 -8.27 -7.29 -15.97
N ALA A 184 -6.97 -7.29 -15.66
CA ALA A 184 -6.02 -8.27 -16.20
C ALA A 184 -6.16 -9.66 -15.56
N ALA A 185 -6.75 -9.73 -14.37
CA ALA A 185 -7.04 -10.98 -13.65
C ALA A 185 -8.54 -11.14 -13.44
N LYS A 186 -9.05 -12.39 -13.41
CA LYS A 186 -10.45 -12.66 -13.04
C LYS A 186 -10.77 -11.95 -11.72
N PRO A 187 -11.93 -11.27 -11.61
CA PRO A 187 -12.34 -10.61 -10.38
C PRO A 187 -12.19 -11.56 -9.18
N LYS A 188 -11.39 -11.16 -8.20
CA LYS A 188 -11.20 -11.94 -6.99
C LYS A 188 -12.35 -11.64 -6.05
N ILE A 189 -13.03 -12.70 -5.63
CA ILE A 189 -14.02 -12.64 -4.56
C ILE A 189 -13.24 -12.54 -3.26
N ALA A 190 -13.21 -11.38 -2.62
CA ALA A 190 -12.54 -11.22 -1.33
C ALA A 190 -13.47 -11.64 -0.19
N ASN A 191 -12.98 -12.56 0.65
CA ASN A 191 -13.69 -13.08 1.81
C ASN A 191 -13.18 -12.34 3.05
N TYR A 192 -13.74 -11.18 3.38
CA TYR A 192 -13.43 -10.51 4.64
C TYR A 192 -14.29 -11.09 5.76
N GLU A 193 -13.68 -11.36 6.92
CA GLU A 193 -14.37 -11.93 8.10
C GLU A 193 -15.52 -11.07 8.63
N PHE A 194 -15.58 -9.81 8.21
CA PHE A 194 -16.55 -8.82 8.66
C PHE A 194 -17.59 -8.42 7.60
N THR A 195 -17.61 -9.05 6.42
CA THR A 195 -18.59 -8.74 5.35
C THR A 195 -19.54 -9.91 5.09
N THR A 196 -20.86 -9.68 5.08
CA THR A 196 -21.84 -10.70 4.67
C THR A 196 -21.97 -10.80 3.14
N LEU A 197 -21.57 -9.76 2.40
CA LEU A 197 -21.51 -9.73 0.94
C LEU A 197 -20.04 -9.63 0.51
N LYS A 198 -19.60 -10.59 -0.29
CA LYS A 198 -18.22 -10.65 -0.79
C LYS A 198 -18.09 -9.67 -1.96
N PRO A 199 -17.31 -8.59 -1.86
CA PRO A 199 -17.16 -7.65 -2.97
C PRO A 199 -16.37 -8.28 -4.12
N ASN A 200 -16.70 -7.88 -5.34
CA ASN A 200 -15.92 -8.24 -6.52
C ASN A 200 -14.83 -7.19 -6.70
N LEU A 201 -13.57 -7.60 -6.54
CA LEU A 201 -12.41 -6.74 -6.73
C LEU A 201 -11.67 -7.11 -8.01
N GLY A 202 -11.21 -6.09 -8.72
CA GLY A 202 -10.51 -6.21 -9.97
C GLY A 202 -9.28 -5.33 -10.02
N ILE A 203 -8.13 -5.88 -10.43
CA ILE A 203 -6.94 -5.08 -10.73
C ILE A 203 -7.00 -4.66 -12.19
N VAL A 204 -6.94 -3.36 -12.42
CA VAL A 204 -6.81 -2.77 -13.75
C VAL A 204 -5.35 -2.42 -13.98
N GLU A 205 -4.77 -3.04 -15.00
CA GLU A 205 -3.45 -2.67 -15.50
C GLU A 205 -3.54 -1.36 -16.30
N TYR A 206 -2.61 -0.47 -15.99
CA TYR A 206 -2.34 0.80 -16.65
C TYR A 206 -0.91 0.79 -17.23
N ARG A 207 -0.56 1.81 -18.02
CA ARG A 207 0.73 1.92 -18.71
C ARG A 207 1.91 1.88 -17.71
N ASP A 208 3.06 1.39 -18.15
CA ASP A 208 4.32 1.35 -17.35
C ASP A 208 4.24 0.54 -16.05
N PHE A 209 3.58 -0.63 -16.07
CA PHE A 209 3.38 -1.51 -14.90
C PHE A 209 2.60 -0.86 -13.74
N LYS A 210 1.93 0.26 -13.99
CA LYS A 210 1.04 0.88 -13.02
C LYS A 210 -0.27 0.10 -12.95
N THR A 211 -0.86 0.01 -11.78
CA THR A 211 -2.11 -0.72 -11.57
C THR A 211 -2.99 0.04 -10.60
N PHE A 212 -4.30 -0.05 -10.74
CA PHE A 212 -5.25 0.45 -9.74
C PHE A 212 -6.33 -0.60 -9.48
N VAL A 213 -6.94 -0.53 -8.30
CA VAL A 213 -7.96 -1.47 -7.83
C VAL A 213 -9.34 -0.88 -8.05
N VAL A 214 -10.19 -1.63 -8.74
CA VAL A 214 -11.61 -1.32 -8.93
C VAL A 214 -12.43 -2.29 -8.08
N ALA A 215 -13.37 -1.76 -7.29
CA ALA A 215 -14.33 -2.56 -6.56
C ALA A 215 -15.74 -2.33 -7.08
N ASP A 216 -16.49 -3.41 -7.26
CA ASP A 216 -17.95 -3.32 -7.29
C ASP A 216 -18.45 -3.10 -5.88
N ILE A 217 -19.17 -2.00 -5.64
CA ILE A 217 -19.82 -1.71 -4.37
C ILE A 217 -21.17 -2.44 -4.37
N PRO A 218 -21.30 -3.59 -3.68
CA PRO A 218 -22.54 -4.36 -3.67
C PRO A 218 -23.54 -3.69 -2.72
N GLY A 219 -24.83 -3.75 -3.02
CA GLY A 219 -25.88 -3.55 -2.01
C GLY A 219 -26.30 -2.10 -1.68
N ILE A 220 -25.85 -1.12 -2.45
CA ILE A 220 -26.70 0.05 -2.74
C ILE A 220 -27.79 -0.52 -3.69
N ILE A 221 -29.04 -0.12 -3.76
CA ILE A 221 -30.11 -0.59 -4.67
C ILE A 221 -31.01 -1.75 -4.15
N GLU A 222 -30.59 -2.60 -3.20
CA GLU A 222 -31.52 -3.58 -2.58
C GLU A 222 -31.45 -3.56 -1.05
N GLY A 223 -32.32 -2.77 -0.42
CA GLY A 223 -32.74 -2.97 0.98
C GLY A 223 -31.73 -2.66 2.09
N ALA A 224 -30.53 -2.14 1.82
CA ALA A 224 -29.55 -1.85 2.88
C ALA A 224 -29.95 -0.69 3.83
N ALA A 225 -31.00 0.07 3.50
CA ALA A 225 -31.57 1.10 4.38
C ALA A 225 -32.45 0.52 5.50
N GLU A 226 -32.94 -0.73 5.37
CA GLU A 226 -33.91 -1.32 6.31
C GLU A 226 -33.33 -2.32 7.32
N GLY A 227 -32.01 -2.49 7.40
CA GLY A 227 -31.39 -2.93 8.65
C GLY A 227 -30.34 -4.01 8.57
N LYS A 228 -29.62 -4.09 9.71
CA LYS A 228 -28.37 -4.80 10.01
C LYS A 228 -27.14 -3.99 9.60
N GLY A 229 -26.37 -3.54 10.60
CA GLY A 229 -25.18 -2.67 10.52
C GLY A 229 -23.99 -3.23 9.74
N ILE A 230 -24.25 -3.68 8.52
CA ILE A 230 -23.37 -4.37 7.58
C ILE A 230 -22.79 -3.36 6.57
N GLY A 231 -23.58 -2.36 6.15
CA GLY A 231 -23.13 -1.30 5.24
C GLY A 231 -22.15 -0.30 5.86
N HIS A 232 -22.34 0.04 7.14
CA HIS A 232 -21.55 1.09 7.80
C HIS A 232 -20.09 0.68 8.07
N ARG A 233 -19.80 -0.62 8.25
CA ARG A 233 -18.42 -1.14 8.40
C ARG A 233 -17.72 -1.38 7.06
N PHE A 234 -18.46 -1.83 6.04
CA PHE A 234 -17.93 -2.00 4.67
C PHE A 234 -17.51 -0.66 4.07
N LEU A 235 -18.34 0.38 4.20
CA LEU A 235 -18.03 1.70 3.67
C LEU A 235 -16.89 2.41 4.42
N ARG A 236 -16.67 2.08 5.70
CA ARG A 236 -15.52 2.57 6.48
C ARG A 236 -14.16 2.16 5.89
N HIS A 237 -14.13 1.09 5.10
CA HIS A 237 -12.94 0.63 4.37
C HIS A 237 -12.87 1.23 2.95
N ILE A 238 -14.02 1.63 2.38
CA ILE A 238 -14.15 2.43 1.14
C ILE A 238 -13.93 3.94 1.40
N GLU A 239 -13.79 4.36 2.66
CA GLU A 239 -13.62 5.76 3.06
C GLU A 239 -12.41 6.41 2.38
N ARG A 240 -11.36 5.65 2.02
CA ARG A 240 -10.24 6.16 1.22
C ARG A 240 -10.34 5.94 -0.31
N ASN A 241 -11.46 5.47 -0.87
CA ASN A 241 -11.64 5.53 -2.33
C ASN A 241 -11.49 6.98 -2.78
N SER A 242 -10.68 7.25 -3.79
CA SER A 242 -10.52 8.61 -4.31
C SER A 242 -11.58 8.94 -5.36
N THR A 243 -12.10 7.95 -6.11
CA THR A 243 -13.03 8.20 -7.23
C THR A 243 -14.23 7.23 -7.27
N LEU A 244 -15.40 7.73 -7.66
CA LEU A 244 -16.61 6.93 -7.92
C LEU A 244 -16.95 6.91 -9.41
N LEU A 245 -17.17 5.71 -9.96
CA LEU A 245 -17.65 5.51 -11.33
C LEU A 245 -19.12 5.08 -11.32
N PHE A 246 -19.99 5.97 -11.77
CA PHE A 246 -21.41 5.69 -11.96
C PHE A 246 -21.63 5.01 -13.31
N LEU A 247 -22.14 3.79 -13.29
CA LEU A 247 -22.46 3.03 -14.48
C LEU A 247 -23.97 3.09 -14.73
N ILE A 248 -24.37 3.74 -15.83
CA ILE A 248 -25.77 3.91 -16.23
C ILE A 248 -25.92 3.38 -17.64
N PRO A 249 -26.84 2.46 -17.92
CA PRO A 249 -26.93 1.88 -19.25
C PRO A 249 -27.65 2.82 -20.23
N ALA A 250 -27.23 2.82 -21.49
CA ALA A 250 -27.78 3.67 -22.55
C ALA A 250 -29.26 3.38 -22.86
N ASP A 251 -29.74 2.18 -22.54
CA ASP A 251 -31.15 1.77 -22.67
C ASP A 251 -32.03 2.23 -21.50
N ALA A 252 -31.48 3.00 -20.56
CA ALA A 252 -32.25 3.61 -19.48
C ALA A 252 -33.24 4.65 -20.02
N PRO A 253 -34.50 4.68 -19.51
CA PRO A 253 -35.51 5.63 -19.95
C PRO A 253 -35.12 7.10 -19.66
N ASP A 254 -34.47 7.35 -18.52
CA ASP A 254 -33.91 8.66 -18.15
C ASP A 254 -32.58 8.44 -17.41
N ILE A 255 -31.48 8.89 -18.03
CA ILE A 255 -30.12 8.74 -17.49
C ILE A 255 -29.90 9.66 -16.29
N LYS A 256 -30.49 10.86 -16.32
CA LYS A 256 -30.32 11.85 -15.27
C LYS A 256 -31.09 11.45 -14.02
N GLU A 257 -32.33 11.01 -14.17
CA GLU A 257 -33.13 10.50 -13.06
C GLU A 257 -32.43 9.31 -12.38
N GLN A 258 -31.90 8.36 -13.17
CA GLN A 258 -31.14 7.23 -12.62
C GLN A 258 -29.89 7.68 -11.88
N TYR A 259 -29.16 8.66 -12.40
CA TYR A 259 -28.01 9.23 -11.71
C TYR A 259 -28.41 9.87 -10.38
N GLU A 260 -29.47 10.69 -10.37
CA GLU A 260 -29.96 11.37 -9.17
C GLU A 260 -30.42 10.36 -8.10
N ILE A 261 -31.09 9.28 -8.48
CA ILE A 261 -31.46 8.18 -7.58
C ILE A 261 -30.22 7.55 -6.93
N LEU A 262 -29.20 7.23 -7.72
CA LEU A 262 -27.96 6.63 -7.21
C LEU A 262 -27.20 7.59 -6.27
N VAL A 263 -27.22 8.89 -6.58
CA VAL A 263 -26.60 9.95 -5.75
C VAL A 263 -27.34 10.12 -4.44
N ASP A 264 -28.67 10.19 -4.46
CA ASP A 264 -29.48 10.31 -3.24
C ASP A 264 -29.37 9.07 -2.37
N GLU A 265 -29.22 7.92 -2.98
CA GLU A 265 -28.99 6.69 -2.24
C GLU A 265 -27.62 6.71 -1.54
N LEU A 266 -26.54 7.04 -2.27
CA LEU A 266 -25.22 7.26 -1.68
C LEU A 266 -25.25 8.29 -0.54
N ARG A 267 -26.01 9.39 -0.71
CA ARG A 267 -26.20 10.43 0.31
C ARG A 267 -26.83 9.87 1.59
N ARG A 268 -27.87 9.03 1.46
CA ARG A 268 -28.58 8.42 2.60
C ARG A 268 -27.68 7.45 3.37
N TYR A 269 -26.75 6.78 2.70
CA TYR A 269 -25.80 5.87 3.35
C TYR A 269 -24.61 6.58 3.98
N ASN A 270 -23.90 7.44 3.23
CA ASN A 270 -22.77 8.20 3.74
C ASN A 270 -22.59 9.53 2.98
N PRO A 271 -22.89 10.69 3.60
CA PRO A 271 -22.73 12.01 2.99
C PRO A 271 -21.30 12.31 2.51
N GLN A 272 -20.27 11.76 3.18
CA GLN A 272 -18.87 12.02 2.84
C GLN A 272 -18.45 11.42 1.48
N LEU A 273 -19.22 10.47 0.94
CA LEU A 273 -18.98 9.92 -0.40
C LEU A 273 -19.31 10.93 -1.52
N LEU A 274 -20.11 11.96 -1.23
CA LEU A 274 -20.46 13.00 -2.21
C LEU A 274 -19.34 14.00 -2.45
N ASP A 275 -18.40 14.12 -1.51
CA ASP A 275 -17.24 15.01 -1.63
C ASP A 275 -16.17 14.46 -2.59
N LYS A 276 -16.30 13.20 -3.00
CA LYS A 276 -15.38 12.51 -3.89
C LYS A 276 -15.58 12.92 -5.35
N GLU A 277 -14.54 12.72 -6.16
CA GLU A 277 -14.65 12.90 -7.60
C GLU A 277 -15.54 11.83 -8.23
N ARG A 278 -16.32 12.24 -9.24
CA ARG A 278 -17.39 11.43 -9.83
C ARG A 278 -17.26 11.42 -11.35
N LEU A 279 -17.30 10.23 -11.92
CA LEU A 279 -17.33 10.00 -13.36
C LEU A 279 -18.58 9.20 -13.71
N VAL A 280 -19.29 9.59 -14.77
CA VAL A 280 -20.43 8.84 -15.29
C VAL A 280 -20.01 8.07 -16.54
N ALA A 281 -20.17 6.76 -16.52
CA ALA A 281 -19.99 5.88 -17.66
C ALA A 281 -21.36 5.41 -18.17
N ILE A 282 -21.67 5.79 -19.42
CA ILE A 282 -22.86 5.34 -20.12
C ILE A 282 -22.53 3.99 -20.76
N SER A 283 -23.00 2.91 -20.15
CA SER A 283 -22.74 1.54 -20.62
C SER A 283 -23.69 1.15 -21.75
N LYS A 284 -23.43 0.00 -22.40
CA LYS A 284 -24.21 -0.50 -23.57
C LYS A 284 -24.28 0.49 -24.74
N SER A 285 -23.27 1.33 -24.91
CA SER A 285 -23.22 2.33 -26.00
C SER A 285 -23.10 1.71 -27.41
N ASP A 286 -22.94 0.38 -27.50
CA ASP A 286 -23.04 -0.41 -28.73
C ASP A 286 -24.46 -0.45 -29.31
N MET A 287 -25.49 -0.18 -28.49
CA MET A 287 -26.88 -0.09 -28.94
C MET A 287 -27.23 1.25 -29.60
N LEU A 288 -26.34 2.24 -29.50
CA LEU A 288 -26.56 3.59 -30.04
C LEU A 288 -25.80 3.77 -31.35
N ASP A 289 -26.50 4.25 -32.37
CA ASP A 289 -25.88 4.75 -33.60
C ASP A 289 -25.28 6.15 -33.39
N ASP A 290 -24.54 6.65 -34.39
CA ASP A 290 -23.84 7.94 -34.29
C ASP A 290 -24.80 9.14 -34.18
N GLU A 291 -26.01 9.03 -34.75
CA GLU A 291 -27.05 10.05 -34.66
C GLU A 291 -27.63 10.12 -33.23
N LEU A 292 -28.05 8.98 -32.67
CA LEU A 292 -28.54 8.86 -31.30
C LEU A 292 -27.48 9.26 -30.28
N LYS A 293 -26.21 8.89 -30.49
CA LYS A 293 -25.09 9.34 -29.64
C LYS A 293 -24.98 10.86 -29.64
N SER A 294 -25.09 11.50 -30.79
CA SER A 294 -25.02 12.96 -30.93
C SER A 294 -26.18 13.66 -30.24
N GLU A 295 -27.40 13.13 -30.37
CA GLU A 295 -28.58 13.65 -29.69
C GLU A 295 -28.49 13.50 -28.17
N MET A 296 -28.12 12.30 -27.69
CA MET A 296 -27.89 12.05 -26.27
C MET A 296 -26.81 12.95 -25.72
N LYS A 297 -25.71 13.15 -26.45
CA LYS A 297 -24.63 14.05 -26.05
C LYS A 297 -25.14 15.48 -25.81
N LYS A 298 -26.02 16.01 -26.67
CA LYS A 298 -26.62 17.35 -26.50
C LYS A 298 -27.52 17.43 -25.26
N ILE A 299 -28.21 16.35 -24.92
CA ILE A 299 -29.06 16.27 -23.72
C ILE A 299 -28.17 16.23 -22.48
N LEU A 300 -27.18 15.34 -22.46
CA LEU A 300 -26.26 15.14 -21.35
C LEU A 300 -25.38 16.37 -21.11
N ASP A 301 -24.94 17.08 -22.14
CA ASP A 301 -24.19 18.33 -21.99
C ASP A 301 -25.02 19.43 -21.28
N LYS A 302 -26.35 19.41 -21.44
CA LYS A 302 -27.26 20.33 -20.73
C LYS A 302 -27.51 19.90 -19.30
N GLU A 303 -27.60 18.60 -19.06
CA GLU A 303 -27.99 18.01 -17.77
C GLU A 303 -26.81 17.82 -16.82
N PHE A 304 -25.64 17.43 -17.34
CA PHE A 304 -24.41 17.12 -16.63
C PHE A 304 -23.35 18.23 -16.77
N LYS A 305 -23.75 19.51 -16.66
CA LYS A 305 -22.89 20.69 -16.90
C LYS A 305 -21.49 20.64 -16.26
N ASN A 306 -21.36 20.03 -15.07
CA ASN A 306 -20.12 19.96 -14.31
C ASN A 306 -19.68 18.53 -13.97
N ILE A 307 -20.30 17.51 -14.58
CA ILE A 307 -20.00 16.11 -14.27
C ILE A 307 -19.40 15.47 -15.52
N PRO A 308 -18.16 14.96 -15.44
CA PRO A 308 -17.57 14.27 -16.58
C PRO A 308 -18.37 13.01 -16.88
N TYR A 309 -18.67 12.77 -18.16
CA TYR A 309 -19.27 11.54 -18.62
C TYR A 309 -18.47 10.93 -19.80
N LEU A 310 -18.63 9.63 -20.03
CA LEU A 310 -18.04 8.88 -21.13
C LEU A 310 -19.01 7.81 -21.64
N PHE A 311 -19.01 7.57 -22.94
CA PHE A 311 -19.72 6.45 -23.55
C PHE A 311 -18.81 5.23 -23.60
N ILE A 312 -19.26 4.11 -23.06
CA ILE A 312 -18.49 2.86 -23.06
C ILE A 312 -19.36 1.67 -23.47
N SER A 313 -18.72 0.65 -24.03
CA SER A 313 -19.30 -0.68 -24.17
C SER A 313 -18.27 -1.72 -23.78
N SER A 314 -18.54 -2.44 -22.69
CA SER A 314 -17.71 -3.56 -22.24
C SER A 314 -17.75 -4.72 -23.22
N VAL A 315 -18.87 -4.92 -23.92
CA VAL A 315 -19.06 -6.02 -24.87
C VAL A 315 -18.36 -5.73 -26.20
N ALA A 316 -18.50 -4.50 -26.71
CA ALA A 316 -17.86 -4.08 -27.95
C ALA A 316 -16.42 -3.58 -27.76
N HIS A 317 -15.88 -3.58 -26.54
CA HIS A 317 -14.59 -3.02 -26.16
C HIS A 317 -14.38 -1.54 -26.57
N GLN A 318 -15.46 -0.76 -26.59
CA GLN A 318 -15.45 0.66 -27.00
C GLN A 318 -15.29 1.57 -25.78
N GLY A 319 -14.45 2.61 -25.91
CA GLY A 319 -14.26 3.65 -24.87
C GLY A 319 -13.52 3.20 -23.61
N LEU A 320 -13.07 1.94 -23.53
CA LEU A 320 -12.43 1.38 -22.33
C LEU A 320 -11.04 1.98 -22.06
N THR A 321 -10.27 2.27 -23.11
CA THR A 321 -8.94 2.88 -22.96
C THR A 321 -9.05 4.30 -22.43
N GLU A 322 -9.98 5.09 -22.98
CA GLU A 322 -10.28 6.45 -22.52
C GLU A 322 -10.81 6.44 -21.08
N LEU A 323 -11.64 5.46 -20.73
CA LEU A 323 -12.09 5.25 -19.36
C LEU A 323 -10.91 5.01 -18.41
N LYS A 324 -9.98 4.12 -18.77
CA LYS A 324 -8.78 3.85 -17.96
C LYS A 324 -7.90 5.09 -17.79
N ASP A 325 -7.66 5.82 -18.88
CA ASP A 325 -6.85 7.05 -18.86
C ASP A 325 -7.50 8.13 -17.97
N LYS A 326 -8.83 8.29 -18.07
CA LYS A 326 -9.57 9.28 -17.27
C LYS A 326 -9.64 8.91 -15.79
N LEU A 327 -9.90 7.64 -15.48
CA LEU A 327 -9.85 7.14 -14.10
C LEU A 327 -8.46 7.34 -13.52
N TRP A 328 -7.39 7.00 -14.25
CA TRP A 328 -6.03 7.19 -13.77
C TRP A 328 -5.70 8.67 -13.47
N ALA A 329 -6.18 9.59 -14.32
CA ALA A 329 -6.00 11.03 -14.14
C ALA A 329 -6.82 11.62 -12.97
N MET A 330 -7.91 10.98 -12.55
CA MET A 330 -8.68 11.38 -11.37
C MET A 330 -8.08 10.85 -10.07
N LEU A 331 -7.27 9.78 -10.17
CA LEU A 331 -6.60 9.17 -9.02
C LEU A 331 -5.30 9.88 -8.62
N ASN A 332 -4.68 10.70 -9.50
CA ASN A 332 -3.35 11.29 -9.34
C ASN A 332 -3.33 12.78 -9.70
#